data_AF-A0A1F8RQY6-F1
#
_entry.id   AF-A0A1F8RQY6-F1
#
_cell.length_a   1.000
_cell.length_b   1.000
_cell.length_c   1.000
_cell.angle_alpha   90.00
_cell.angle_beta   90.00
_cell.angle_gamma   90.00
#
_symmetry.space_group_name_H-M   'P 1'
#
loop_
_entity.id
_entity.type
_entity.pdbx_description
1 polymer ?
#
loop_
_entity_poly.entity_id
_entity_poly.type
_entity_poly.pdbx_seq_one_letter_code
_entity_poly.pdbx_strand_id
1 'polypeptide(L)'
;MLLVFIARRALARDPARAGRRLLLGCCLTLVAAFLLTPFGADPSGRYFLPLAAPLALLMAEMLYGVYRRQRRKSLVRGWLVNGLALGLVAFNGWGTKQSAVALPPGLTTQFNEVTRVDQRAIGELMAFLRAQGETRGYANYWVMFPLAFLSHEELIYEARLPYQHDFRYTPRDNRYPPYAEAVAASPRVAYITTLHPALDGRIRAGLTQLGVAFQEKQIGDFHVFYALSRKVIPEELGLGVECCPP
;
A
#
# COMPACT_ATOMS: atom_id res chain seq x y z
N MET A 1 20.42 -19.63 -8.47
CA MET A 1 21.44 -20.22 -7.56
C MET A 1 20.91 -20.52 -6.16
N LEU A 2 20.23 -19.57 -5.49
CA LEU A 2 19.74 -19.74 -4.11
C LEU A 2 18.78 -20.95 -3.96
N LEU A 3 17.76 -21.06 -4.82
CA LEU A 3 16.80 -22.18 -4.79
C LEU A 3 17.47 -23.55 -4.96
N VAL A 4 18.43 -23.67 -5.87
CA VAL A 4 19.19 -24.91 -6.10
C VAL A 4 20.08 -25.26 -4.90
N PHE A 5 20.71 -24.25 -4.27
CA PHE A 5 21.49 -24.45 -3.06
C PHE A 5 20.62 -24.93 -1.90
N ILE A 6 19.48 -24.26 -1.70
CA ILE A 6 18.53 -24.57 -0.64
C ILE A 6 17.94 -25.98 -0.83
N ALA A 7 17.52 -26.34 -2.05
CA ALA A 7 16.99 -27.66 -2.36
C ALA A 7 18.02 -28.78 -2.08
N ARG A 8 19.27 -28.58 -2.50
CA ARG A 8 20.37 -29.53 -2.22
C ARG A 8 20.66 -29.66 -0.73
N ARG A 9 20.59 -28.57 0.03
CA ARG A 9 20.81 -28.57 1.50
C ARG A 9 19.63 -29.15 2.28
N ALA A 10 18.40 -28.95 1.83
CA ALA A 10 17.21 -29.53 2.45
C ALA A 10 17.16 -31.07 2.37
N LEU A 11 17.87 -31.64 1.39
CA LEU A 11 18.05 -33.07 1.19
C LEU A 11 19.29 -33.63 1.91
N ALA A 12 20.22 -32.78 2.36
CA ALA A 12 21.42 -33.20 3.07
C ALA A 12 21.07 -33.80 4.45
N ARG A 13 21.77 -34.89 4.82
CA ARG A 13 21.64 -35.53 6.13
C ARG A 13 22.57 -34.83 7.14
N ASP A 14 22.12 -33.72 7.70
CA ASP A 14 22.80 -33.03 8.80
C ASP A 14 21.77 -32.55 9.87
N PRO A 15 22.22 -32.15 11.08
CA PRO A 15 21.33 -31.77 12.18
C PRO A 15 20.45 -30.55 11.88
N ALA A 16 20.88 -29.66 10.98
CA ALA A 16 20.15 -28.45 10.59
C ALA A 16 19.05 -28.72 9.54
N ARG A 17 18.92 -29.97 9.05
CA ARG A 17 17.93 -30.36 8.02
C ARG A 17 16.50 -30.02 8.42
N ALA A 18 16.11 -30.28 9.67
CA ALA A 18 14.75 -30.02 10.15
C ALA A 18 14.41 -28.52 10.07
N GLY A 19 15.31 -27.67 10.58
CA GLY A 19 15.16 -26.21 10.52
C GLY A 19 15.07 -25.68 9.09
N ARG A 20 15.93 -26.16 8.17
CA ARG A 20 15.85 -25.77 6.76
C ARG A 20 14.53 -26.15 6.09
N ARG A 21 14.01 -27.35 6.37
CA ARG A 21 12.72 -27.81 5.84
C ARG A 21 11.57 -26.98 6.38
N LEU A 22 11.62 -26.59 7.65
CA LEU A 22 10.64 -25.69 8.24
C LEU A 22 10.65 -24.33 7.53
N LEU A 23 11.82 -23.68 7.40
CA LEU A 23 11.94 -22.39 6.72
C LEU A 23 11.48 -22.45 5.26
N LEU A 24 11.85 -23.51 4.55
CA LEU A 24 11.37 -23.77 3.19
C LEU A 24 9.86 -23.97 3.12
N GLY A 25 9.31 -24.77 4.04
CA GLY A 25 7.87 -24.98 4.17
C GLY A 25 7.15 -23.65 4.37
N CYS A 26 7.63 -22.80 5.27
CA CYS A 26 7.10 -21.45 5.46
C CYS A 26 7.13 -20.63 4.17
N CYS A 27 8.27 -20.60 3.46
CA CYS A 27 8.37 -19.88 2.18
C CYS A 27 7.38 -20.40 1.13
N LEU A 28 7.30 -21.72 0.96
CA LEU A 28 6.41 -22.35 -0.02
C LEU A 28 4.95 -22.13 0.32
N THR A 29 4.56 -22.25 1.59
CA THR A 29 3.20 -21.98 2.04
C THR A 29 2.80 -20.53 1.79
N LEU A 30 3.68 -19.57 2.08
CA LEU A 30 3.42 -18.14 1.83
C LEU A 30 3.30 -17.83 0.34
N VAL A 31 4.18 -18.39 -0.50
CA VAL A 31 4.09 -18.24 -1.97
C VAL A 31 2.82 -18.89 -2.51
N ALA A 32 2.48 -20.10 -2.05
CA ALA A 32 1.26 -20.79 -2.44
C ALA A 32 0.02 -20.00 -2.01
N ALA A 33 -0.02 -19.47 -0.78
CA ALA A 33 -1.10 -18.62 -0.32
C ALA A 33 -1.22 -17.36 -1.20
N PHE A 34 -0.11 -16.71 -1.56
CA PHE A 34 -0.14 -15.54 -2.43
C PHE A 34 -0.67 -15.87 -3.84
N LEU A 35 -0.26 -16.99 -4.44
CA LEU A 35 -0.65 -17.39 -5.80
C LEU A 35 -2.07 -18.00 -5.89
N LEU A 36 -2.50 -18.71 -4.85
CA LEU A 36 -3.75 -19.50 -4.86
C LEU A 36 -4.91 -18.79 -4.16
N THR A 37 -4.72 -17.57 -3.66
CA THR A 37 -5.78 -16.79 -2.99
C THR A 37 -5.92 -15.40 -3.60
N PRO A 38 -7.00 -14.66 -3.30
CA PRO A 38 -7.18 -13.28 -3.77
C PRO A 38 -6.09 -12.30 -3.32
N PHE A 39 -5.20 -12.68 -2.39
CA PHE A 39 -4.08 -11.84 -1.98
C PHE A 39 -3.12 -11.51 -3.13
N GLY A 40 -3.00 -12.38 -4.13
CA GLY A 40 -2.22 -12.10 -5.34
C GLY A 40 -2.79 -10.98 -6.21
N ALA A 41 -4.09 -10.69 -6.08
CA ALA A 41 -4.78 -9.63 -6.82
C ALA A 41 -4.62 -8.24 -6.18
N ASP A 42 -4.11 -8.16 -4.94
CA ASP A 42 -3.73 -6.91 -4.29
C ASP A 42 -2.21 -6.76 -4.33
N PRO A 43 -1.65 -6.04 -5.32
CA PRO A 43 -0.21 -5.90 -5.51
C PRO A 43 0.38 -4.99 -4.43
N SER A 44 0.63 -5.55 -3.25
CA SER A 44 1.34 -4.89 -2.17
C SER A 44 2.45 -5.76 -1.57
N GLY A 45 3.55 -5.12 -1.20
CA GLY A 45 4.73 -5.75 -0.61
C GLY A 45 4.49 -6.41 0.74
N ARG A 46 3.36 -6.10 1.41
CA ARG A 46 3.03 -6.61 2.75
C ARG A 46 2.93 -8.14 2.80
N TYR A 47 2.50 -8.77 1.71
CA TYR A 47 2.39 -10.24 1.63
C TYR A 47 3.76 -10.93 1.55
N PHE A 48 4.81 -10.19 1.19
CA PHE A 48 6.18 -10.69 1.14
C PHE A 48 6.96 -10.40 2.43
N LEU A 49 6.44 -9.56 3.34
CA LEU A 49 7.11 -9.24 4.60
C LEU A 49 7.43 -10.49 5.44
N PRO A 50 6.54 -11.49 5.59
CA PRO A 50 6.87 -12.71 6.32
C PRO A 50 7.99 -13.55 5.68
N LEU A 51 8.31 -13.33 4.39
CA LEU A 51 9.43 -14.01 3.72
C LEU A 51 10.79 -13.39 4.07
N ALA A 52 10.84 -12.18 4.62
CA ALA A 52 12.09 -11.49 4.90
C ALA A 52 13.01 -12.30 5.85
N ALA A 53 12.47 -12.77 6.98
CA ALA A 53 13.21 -13.56 7.97
C ALA A 53 13.72 -14.91 7.43
N PRO A 54 12.87 -15.79 6.83
CA PRO A 54 13.36 -17.08 6.32
C PRO A 54 14.34 -16.90 5.16
N LEU A 55 14.14 -15.91 4.27
CA LEU A 55 15.09 -15.64 3.19
C LEU A 55 16.43 -15.13 3.73
N ALA A 56 16.43 -14.26 4.75
CA ALA A 56 17.66 -13.79 5.37
C ALA A 56 18.47 -14.93 6.00
N LEU A 57 17.81 -15.85 6.73
CA LEU A 57 18.47 -17.01 7.34
C LEU A 57 19.02 -17.98 6.28
N LEU A 58 18.24 -18.28 5.25
CA LEU A 58 18.69 -19.15 4.14
C LEU A 58 19.84 -18.52 3.35
N MET A 59 19.81 -17.20 3.17
CA MET A 59 20.90 -16.45 2.53
C MET A 59 22.17 -16.45 3.39
N ALA A 60 22.05 -16.23 4.71
CA ALA A 60 23.18 -16.29 5.63
C ALA A 60 23.84 -17.68 5.63
N GLU A 61 23.04 -18.75 5.66
CA GLU A 61 23.55 -20.12 5.57
C GLU A 61 24.26 -20.37 4.23
N MET A 62 23.71 -19.86 3.12
CA MET A 62 24.34 -19.96 1.81
C MET A 62 25.70 -19.27 1.79
N LEU A 63 25.76 -18.02 2.24
CA LEU A 63 27.00 -17.25 2.30
C LEU A 63 28.05 -17.93 3.20
N TYR A 64 27.64 -18.40 4.38
CA TYR A 64 28.51 -19.13 5.30
C TYR A 64 29.03 -20.45 4.69
N GLY A 65 28.17 -21.18 3.98
CA GLY A 65 28.53 -22.42 3.30
C GLY A 65 29.54 -22.20 2.17
N VAL A 66 29.38 -21.13 1.39
CA VAL A 66 30.33 -20.73 0.35
C VAL A 66 31.66 -20.31 0.97
N TYR A 67 31.62 -19.45 2.00
CA TYR A 67 32.81 -18.99 2.73
C TYR A 67 33.66 -20.16 3.25
N ARG A 68 33.07 -21.10 4.00
CA ARG A 68 33.79 -22.26 4.55
C ARG A 68 34.42 -23.14 3.48
N ARG A 69 33.71 -23.37 2.38
CA ARG A 69 34.18 -24.25 1.30
C ARG A 69 35.34 -23.62 0.53
N GLN A 70 35.34 -22.30 0.34
CA GLN A 70 36.37 -21.61 -0.42
C GLN A 70 37.61 -21.29 0.41
N ARG A 71 37.46 -20.94 1.70
CA ARG A 71 38.59 -20.76 2.64
C ARG A 71 39.49 -22.00 2.73
N ARG A 72 38.92 -23.19 2.63
CA ARG A 72 39.68 -24.46 2.63
C ARG A 72 40.49 -24.73 1.36
N LYS A 73 40.19 -24.07 0.24
CA LYS A 73 40.78 -24.38 -1.06
C LYS A 73 41.84 -23.36 -1.51
N SER A 74 41.71 -22.09 -1.14
CA SER A 74 42.67 -21.04 -1.46
C SER A 74 42.33 -19.75 -0.71
N LEU A 75 43.33 -19.06 -0.15
CA LEU A 75 43.18 -17.75 0.49
C LEU A 75 42.62 -16.70 -0.49
N VAL A 76 43.11 -16.67 -1.73
CA VAL A 76 42.68 -15.72 -2.78
C VAL A 76 41.18 -15.86 -3.10
N ARG A 77 40.68 -17.10 -3.21
CA ARG A 77 39.25 -17.36 -3.40
C ARG A 77 38.41 -16.95 -2.19
N GLY A 78 38.93 -17.10 -0.97
CA GLY A 78 38.27 -16.62 0.24
C GLY A 78 38.02 -15.11 0.22
N TRP A 79 39.02 -14.32 -0.20
CA TRP A 79 38.89 -12.87 -0.35
C TRP A 79 37.87 -12.47 -1.41
N LEU A 80 37.84 -13.14 -2.57
CA LEU A 80 36.85 -12.89 -3.62
C LEU A 80 35.41 -13.13 -3.15
N VAL A 81 35.15 -14.22 -2.41
CA VAL A 81 33.81 -14.51 -1.86
C VAL A 81 33.39 -13.46 -0.84
N ASN A 82 34.30 -13.06 0.05
CA ASN A 82 34.01 -12.03 1.03
C ASN A 82 33.72 -10.69 0.35
N GLY A 83 34.47 -10.35 -0.70
CA GLY A 83 34.23 -9.17 -1.52
C GLY A 83 32.86 -9.20 -2.19
N LEU A 84 32.45 -10.34 -2.78
CA LEU A 84 31.13 -10.50 -3.38
C LEU A 84 30.00 -10.45 -2.35
N ALA A 85 30.17 -11.07 -1.18
CA ALA A 85 29.20 -11.05 -0.10
C ALA A 85 29.02 -9.62 0.45
N LEU A 86 30.13 -8.92 0.70
CA LEU A 86 30.12 -7.52 1.12
C LEU A 86 29.50 -6.62 0.05
N GLY A 87 29.84 -6.84 -1.22
CA GLY A 87 29.25 -6.15 -2.36
C GLY A 87 27.74 -6.34 -2.45
N LEU A 88 27.23 -7.55 -2.20
CA LEU A 88 25.80 -7.82 -2.17
C LEU A 88 25.10 -7.08 -1.03
N VAL A 89 25.69 -7.09 0.17
CA VAL A 89 25.15 -6.35 1.32
C VAL A 89 25.17 -4.85 1.06
N ALA A 90 26.28 -4.33 0.52
CA ALA A 90 26.43 -2.91 0.17
C ALA A 90 25.43 -2.51 -0.92
N PHE A 91 25.23 -3.34 -1.95
CA PHE A 91 24.25 -3.11 -3.00
C PHE A 91 22.81 -3.07 -2.46
N ASN A 92 22.42 -4.02 -1.60
CA ASN A 92 21.09 -4.02 -0.97
C ASN A 92 20.90 -2.83 -0.03
N GLY A 93 21.93 -2.47 0.74
CA GLY A 93 21.92 -1.29 1.60
C GLY A 93 21.80 0.01 0.80
N TRP A 94 22.53 0.12 -0.30
CA TRP A 94 22.46 1.26 -1.20
C TRP A 94 21.09 1.36 -1.88
N GLY A 95 20.53 0.25 -2.39
CA GLY A 95 19.19 0.23 -2.98
C GLY A 95 18.10 0.64 -1.98
N THR A 96 18.20 0.18 -0.73
CA THR A 96 17.31 0.62 0.36
C THR A 96 17.45 2.13 0.61
N LYS A 97 18.68 2.63 0.71
CA LYS A 97 18.95 4.07 0.88
C LYS A 97 18.39 4.87 -0.29
N GLN A 98 18.66 4.46 -1.52
CA GLN A 98 18.16 5.09 -2.74
C GLN A 98 16.63 5.16 -2.75
N SER A 99 15.96 4.06 -2.38
CA SER A 99 14.50 4.01 -2.29
C SER A 99 13.98 4.93 -1.18
N ALA A 100 14.67 5.01 -0.04
CA ALA A 100 14.27 5.87 1.08
C ALA A 100 14.41 7.36 0.77
N VAL A 101 15.42 7.76 -0.01
CA VAL A 101 15.63 9.18 -0.39
C VAL A 101 14.79 9.62 -1.58
N ALA A 102 14.27 8.69 -2.39
CA ALA A 102 13.40 8.98 -3.52
C ALA A 102 11.96 9.28 -3.07
N LEU A 103 11.77 10.41 -2.38
CA LEU A 103 10.49 10.87 -1.84
C LEU A 103 9.84 11.94 -2.75
N PRO A 104 8.57 11.77 -3.17
CA PRO A 104 7.68 10.62 -2.98
C PRO A 104 7.96 9.45 -3.96
N PRO A 105 7.65 8.18 -3.60
CA PRO A 105 6.94 7.75 -2.38
C PRO A 105 7.86 7.37 -1.21
N GLY A 106 9.19 7.37 -1.40
CA GLY A 106 10.12 6.80 -0.42
C GLY A 106 9.93 5.28 -0.27
N LEU A 107 10.20 4.76 0.93
CA LEU A 107 9.93 3.36 1.24
C LEU A 107 8.42 3.12 1.33
N THR A 108 7.88 2.35 0.37
CA THR A 108 6.46 1.99 0.35
C THR A 108 6.25 0.51 0.08
N THR A 109 5.19 -0.03 0.68
CA THR A 109 4.69 -1.37 0.36
C THR A 109 3.63 -1.35 -0.75
N GLN A 110 3.24 -0.17 -1.22
CA GLN A 110 2.22 0.00 -2.26
C GLN A 110 2.88 -0.04 -3.63
N PHE A 111 2.62 -1.11 -4.41
CA PHE A 111 3.15 -1.19 -5.77
C PHE A 111 2.33 -0.36 -6.75
N ASN A 112 1.03 -0.21 -6.51
CA ASN A 112 0.19 0.67 -7.32
C ASN A 112 0.41 2.14 -6.97
N GLU A 113 0.54 3.00 -7.97
CA GLU A 113 0.84 4.42 -7.79
C GLU A 113 -0.33 5.20 -7.18
N VAL A 114 -1.57 4.88 -7.56
CA VAL A 114 -2.78 5.55 -7.03
C VAL A 114 -2.99 5.35 -5.53
N THR A 115 -2.35 4.34 -4.94
CA THR A 115 -2.42 4.08 -3.48
C THR A 115 -1.22 4.66 -2.73
N ARG A 116 -0.28 5.34 -3.41
CA ARG A 116 0.88 6.02 -2.81
C ARG A 116 0.54 7.48 -2.47
N VAL A 117 -0.47 7.68 -1.63
CA VAL A 117 -0.89 9.02 -1.18
C VAL A 117 0.16 9.62 -0.25
N ASP A 118 0.70 10.78 -0.59
CA ASP A 118 1.58 11.56 0.28
C ASP A 118 0.77 12.27 1.38
N GLN A 119 0.86 11.71 2.59
CA GLN A 119 0.13 12.18 3.75
C GLN A 119 0.73 13.43 4.41
N ARG A 120 1.87 13.95 3.95
CA ARG A 120 2.52 15.12 4.58
C ARG A 120 1.62 16.35 4.63
N ALA A 121 0.75 16.51 3.63
CA ALA A 121 -0.19 17.63 3.54
C ALA A 121 -1.49 17.41 4.33
N ILE A 122 -1.67 16.28 5.04
CA ILE A 122 -2.93 15.98 5.73
C ILE A 122 -3.25 17.01 6.84
N GLY A 123 -2.23 17.60 7.47
CA GLY A 123 -2.40 18.66 8.45
C GLY A 123 -3.03 19.92 7.83
N GLU A 124 -2.56 20.32 6.65
CA GLU A 124 -3.12 21.45 5.89
C GLU A 124 -4.54 21.14 5.42
N LEU A 125 -4.78 19.92 4.94
CA LEU A 125 -6.12 19.44 4.57
C LEU A 125 -7.08 19.57 5.75
N MET A 126 -6.71 19.07 6.94
CA MET A 126 -7.55 19.17 8.13
C MET A 126 -7.85 20.63 8.52
N ALA A 127 -6.84 21.50 8.52
CA ALA A 127 -7.02 22.91 8.81
C ALA A 127 -7.97 23.58 7.82
N PHE A 128 -7.83 23.27 6.53
CA PHE A 128 -8.70 23.77 5.48
C PHE A 128 -10.15 23.29 5.66
N LEU A 129 -10.37 21.99 5.87
CA LEU A 129 -11.71 21.43 6.05
C LEU A 129 -12.42 22.05 7.26
N ARG A 130 -11.72 22.24 8.38
CA ARG A 130 -12.25 22.95 9.56
C ARG A 130 -12.62 24.39 9.24
N ALA A 131 -11.73 25.14 8.59
CA ALA A 131 -11.98 26.52 8.23
C ALA A 131 -13.19 26.68 7.29
N GLN A 132 -13.46 25.69 6.44
CA GLN A 132 -14.62 25.68 5.55
C GLN A 132 -15.88 25.06 6.19
N GLY A 133 -15.78 24.45 7.37
CA GLY A 133 -16.87 23.70 8.00
C GLY A 133 -17.21 22.38 7.27
N GLU A 134 -16.27 21.82 6.50
CA GLU A 134 -16.44 20.60 5.70
C GLU A 134 -16.04 19.37 6.52
N THR A 135 -16.82 19.10 7.55
CA THR A 135 -16.48 18.07 8.53
C THR A 135 -16.94 16.67 8.11
N ARG A 136 -17.83 16.56 7.13
CA ARG A 136 -18.40 15.30 6.64
C ARG A 136 -18.26 15.19 5.13
N GLY A 137 -18.15 13.98 4.61
CA GLY A 137 -18.04 13.81 3.16
C GLY A 137 -17.67 12.42 2.68
N TYR A 138 -17.20 12.35 1.44
CA TYR A 138 -16.84 11.12 0.75
C TYR A 138 -15.37 11.13 0.36
N ALA A 139 -14.68 10.02 0.62
CA ALA A 139 -13.29 9.83 0.22
C ALA A 139 -13.06 8.36 -0.15
N ASN A 140 -11.81 7.99 -0.45
CA ASN A 140 -11.38 6.59 -0.39
C ASN A 140 -10.85 6.26 1.01
N TYR A 141 -10.67 4.96 1.30
CA TYR A 141 -10.28 4.54 2.65
C TYR A 141 -8.84 4.95 3.05
N TRP A 142 -7.96 5.20 2.08
CA TRP A 142 -6.59 5.66 2.32
C TRP A 142 -6.54 7.09 2.86
N VAL A 143 -7.61 7.87 2.65
CA VAL A 143 -7.77 9.22 3.20
C VAL A 143 -8.64 9.20 4.45
N MET A 144 -9.77 8.48 4.42
CA MET A 144 -10.78 8.58 5.49
C MET A 144 -10.22 8.20 6.86
N PHE A 145 -9.43 7.12 6.95
CA PHE A 145 -9.00 6.57 8.24
C PHE A 145 -7.92 7.46 8.88
N PRO A 146 -6.86 7.88 8.15
CA PRO A 146 -5.94 8.88 8.68
C PRO A 146 -6.65 10.16 9.09
N LEU A 147 -7.61 10.63 8.29
CA LEU A 147 -8.33 11.87 8.57
C LEU A 147 -9.16 11.77 9.85
N ALA A 148 -9.94 10.71 10.01
CA ALA A 148 -10.72 10.46 11.23
C ALA A 148 -9.81 10.29 12.46
N PHE A 149 -8.74 9.51 12.36
CA PHE A 149 -7.82 9.28 13.46
C PHE A 149 -7.10 10.55 13.91
N LEU A 150 -6.50 11.29 12.98
CA LEU A 150 -5.72 12.50 13.29
C LEU A 150 -6.60 13.69 13.72
N SER A 151 -7.86 13.69 13.31
CA SER A 151 -8.83 14.71 13.73
C SER A 151 -9.59 14.33 15.01
N HIS A 152 -9.28 13.20 15.64
CA HIS A 152 -10.05 12.67 16.78
C HIS A 152 -11.55 12.54 16.48
N GLU A 153 -11.86 12.02 15.29
CA GLU A 153 -13.21 11.84 14.75
C GLU A 153 -14.01 13.14 14.56
N GLU A 154 -13.33 14.28 14.56
CA GLU A 154 -13.96 15.56 14.20
C GLU A 154 -14.25 15.63 12.70
N LEU A 155 -13.42 15.01 11.84
CA LEU A 155 -13.59 14.96 10.39
C LEU A 155 -13.89 13.52 9.97
N ILE A 156 -15.16 13.25 9.64
CA ILE A 156 -15.67 11.89 9.37
C ILE A 156 -16.08 11.80 7.90
N TYR A 157 -15.41 10.94 7.15
CA TYR A 157 -15.66 10.72 5.73
C TYR A 157 -15.98 9.24 5.49
N GLU A 158 -16.84 8.95 4.52
CA GLU A 158 -17.17 7.58 4.13
C GLU A 158 -16.24 7.11 3.00
N ALA A 159 -15.70 5.89 3.09
CA ALA A 159 -15.01 5.22 1.97
C ALA A 159 -16.02 4.79 0.91
N ARG A 160 -16.48 5.75 0.12
CA ARG A 160 -17.42 5.52 -0.98
C ARG A 160 -16.81 5.80 -2.35
N LEU A 161 -15.66 6.49 -2.40
CA LEU A 161 -15.00 6.82 -3.66
C LEU A 161 -14.05 5.69 -4.09
N PRO A 162 -14.09 5.29 -5.38
CA PRO A 162 -13.14 4.34 -5.92
C PRO A 162 -11.74 4.96 -6.00
N TYR A 163 -10.71 4.17 -5.74
CA TYR A 163 -9.31 4.59 -5.95
C TYR A 163 -8.63 3.81 -7.09
N GLN A 164 -9.28 2.77 -7.63
CA GLN A 164 -8.78 2.06 -8.80
C GLN A 164 -9.13 2.83 -10.09
N HIS A 165 -8.29 2.70 -11.11
CA HIS A 165 -8.47 3.39 -12.40
C HIS A 165 -9.72 2.92 -13.18
N ASP A 166 -10.21 1.72 -12.91
CA ASP A 166 -11.42 1.15 -13.49
C ASP A 166 -12.71 1.60 -12.77
N PHE A 167 -12.60 2.50 -11.80
CA PHE A 167 -13.70 3.04 -10.98
C PHE A 167 -14.46 1.99 -10.16
N ARG A 168 -13.92 0.78 -10.00
CA ARG A 168 -14.59 -0.23 -9.18
C ARG A 168 -14.61 0.22 -7.71
N TYR A 169 -15.81 0.14 -7.14
CA TYR A 169 -16.06 0.28 -5.72
C TYR A 169 -16.23 -1.11 -5.09
N THR A 170 -15.71 -1.29 -3.87
CA THR A 170 -16.00 -2.47 -3.06
C THR A 170 -16.57 -2.05 -1.70
N PRO A 171 -17.72 -2.61 -1.27
CA PRO A 171 -18.27 -2.34 0.06
C PRO A 171 -17.33 -2.75 1.19
N ARG A 172 -16.36 -3.64 0.93
CA ARG A 172 -15.31 -4.03 1.89
C ARG A 172 -14.42 -2.87 2.33
N ASP A 173 -14.40 -1.77 1.59
CA ASP A 173 -13.67 -0.56 1.98
C ASP A 173 -14.41 0.21 3.09
N ASN A 174 -15.73 0.05 3.21
CA ASN A 174 -16.48 0.55 4.36
C ASN A 174 -16.30 -0.40 5.56
N ARG A 175 -15.19 -0.24 6.28
CA ARG A 175 -14.85 -1.09 7.43
C ARG A 175 -15.44 -0.61 8.76
N TYR A 176 -16.07 0.56 8.78
CA TYR A 176 -16.66 1.14 10.00
C TYR A 176 -17.99 1.85 9.67
N PRO A 177 -19.11 1.10 9.69
CA PRO A 177 -20.44 1.61 9.32
C PRO A 177 -20.88 2.91 10.00
N PRO A 178 -20.55 3.19 11.29
CA PRO A 178 -20.96 4.44 11.93
C PRO A 178 -20.49 5.71 11.20
N TYR A 179 -19.39 5.65 10.43
CA TYR A 179 -18.96 6.80 9.63
C TYR A 179 -19.89 7.06 8.45
N ALA A 180 -20.43 6.02 7.81
CA ALA A 180 -21.42 6.18 6.74
C ALA A 180 -22.72 6.79 7.29
N GLU A 181 -23.16 6.35 8.48
CA GLU A 181 -24.33 6.92 9.16
C GLU A 181 -24.15 8.42 9.47
N ALA A 182 -22.98 8.80 9.99
CA ALA A 182 -22.66 10.19 10.28
C ALA A 182 -22.63 11.08 9.03
N VAL A 183 -22.12 10.56 7.90
CA VAL A 183 -22.13 11.27 6.62
C VAL A 183 -23.55 11.34 6.02
N ALA A 184 -24.33 10.27 6.15
CA ALA A 184 -25.73 10.23 5.72
C ALA A 184 -26.58 11.27 6.48
N ALA A 185 -26.37 11.43 7.78
CA ALA A 185 -27.07 12.40 8.62
C ALA A 185 -26.63 13.87 8.39
N SER A 186 -25.47 14.10 7.75
CA SER A 186 -24.97 15.45 7.51
C SER A 186 -25.73 16.17 6.40
N PRO A 187 -26.14 17.44 6.57
CA PRO A 187 -26.75 18.24 5.51
C PRO A 187 -25.74 18.73 4.46
N ARG A 188 -24.44 18.70 4.78
CA ARG A 188 -23.34 19.17 3.92
C ARG A 188 -22.28 18.09 3.77
N VAL A 189 -21.69 18.00 2.59
CA VAL A 189 -20.65 17.03 2.26
C VAL A 189 -19.58 17.67 1.37
N ALA A 190 -18.33 17.27 1.58
CA ALA A 190 -17.24 17.49 0.64
C ALA A 190 -16.78 16.16 0.01
N TYR A 191 -16.10 16.24 -1.13
CA TYR A 191 -15.45 15.09 -1.76
C TYR A 191 -13.94 15.27 -1.67
N ILE A 192 -13.22 14.20 -1.34
CA ILE A 192 -11.76 14.18 -1.33
C ILE A 192 -11.26 13.02 -2.18
N THR A 193 -10.59 13.33 -3.27
CA THR A 193 -9.89 12.36 -4.12
C THR A 193 -8.38 12.48 -3.93
N THR A 194 -7.64 11.48 -4.43
CA THR A 194 -6.18 11.44 -4.37
C THR A 194 -5.61 10.87 -5.67
N LEU A 195 -4.72 11.61 -6.33
CA LEU A 195 -3.98 11.15 -7.52
C LEU A 195 -4.87 10.45 -8.58
N HIS A 196 -6.09 10.96 -8.82
CA HIS A 196 -7.05 10.33 -9.73
C HIS A 196 -7.75 11.35 -10.65
N PRO A 197 -7.04 11.94 -11.63
CA PRO A 197 -7.59 13.00 -12.48
C PRO A 197 -8.86 12.59 -13.24
N ALA A 198 -9.02 11.31 -13.57
CA ALA A 198 -10.20 10.79 -14.24
C ALA A 198 -11.42 10.79 -13.31
N LEU A 199 -11.24 10.48 -12.02
CA LEU A 199 -12.28 10.62 -11.00
C LEU A 199 -12.63 12.08 -10.74
N ASP A 200 -11.64 12.96 -10.67
CA ASP A 200 -11.85 14.40 -10.52
C ASP A 200 -12.70 14.93 -11.68
N GLY A 201 -12.37 14.53 -12.92
CA GLY A 201 -13.16 14.86 -14.11
C GLY A 201 -14.60 14.39 -14.01
N ARG A 202 -14.82 13.17 -13.51
CA ARG A 202 -16.17 12.59 -13.37
C ARG A 202 -16.99 13.29 -12.28
N ILE A 203 -16.39 13.62 -11.14
CA ILE A 203 -17.05 14.39 -10.07
C ILE A 203 -17.40 15.78 -10.58
N ARG A 204 -16.44 16.49 -11.20
CA ARG A 204 -16.67 17.82 -11.76
C ARG A 204 -17.82 17.82 -12.77
N ALA A 205 -17.77 16.92 -13.76
CA ALA A 205 -18.79 16.81 -14.78
C ALA A 205 -20.17 16.48 -14.18
N GLY A 206 -20.24 15.54 -13.25
CA GLY A 206 -21.49 15.15 -12.60
C GLY A 206 -22.09 16.28 -11.76
N LEU A 207 -21.28 16.99 -10.97
CA LEU A 207 -21.75 18.15 -10.18
C LEU A 207 -22.26 19.27 -11.10
N THR A 208 -21.55 19.58 -12.19
CA THR A 208 -22.00 20.58 -13.18
C THR A 208 -23.30 20.15 -13.86
N GLN A 209 -23.43 18.88 -14.25
CA GLN A 209 -24.64 18.36 -14.89
C GLN A 209 -25.86 18.44 -13.95
N LEU A 210 -25.65 18.27 -12.64
CA LEU A 210 -26.67 18.41 -11.62
C LEU A 210 -26.98 19.87 -11.24
N GLY A 211 -26.34 20.85 -11.88
CA GLY A 211 -26.52 22.27 -11.60
C GLY A 211 -26.01 22.70 -10.21
N VAL A 212 -25.09 21.91 -9.62
CA VAL A 212 -24.56 22.17 -8.29
C VAL A 212 -23.36 23.10 -8.42
N ALA A 213 -23.43 24.27 -7.77
CA ALA A 213 -22.26 25.11 -7.56
C ALA A 213 -21.34 24.48 -6.51
N PHE A 214 -20.02 24.51 -6.74
CA PHE A 214 -18.99 24.00 -5.85
C PHE A 214 -17.68 24.78 -6.05
N GLN A 215 -16.72 24.56 -5.17
CA GLN A 215 -15.35 25.03 -5.28
C GLN A 215 -14.39 23.85 -5.23
N GLU A 216 -13.18 24.04 -5.77
CA GLU A 216 -12.13 23.04 -5.82
C GLU A 216 -10.86 23.57 -5.16
N LYS A 217 -10.15 22.71 -4.43
CA LYS A 217 -8.82 23.04 -3.89
C LYS A 217 -7.90 21.83 -3.92
N GLN A 218 -6.70 22.04 -4.46
CA GLN A 218 -5.61 21.08 -4.38
C GLN A 218 -4.76 21.37 -3.12
N ILE A 219 -4.47 20.33 -2.33
CA ILE A 219 -3.62 20.38 -1.14
C ILE A 219 -2.71 19.15 -1.17
N GLY A 220 -1.45 19.31 -1.58
CA GLY A 220 -0.56 18.16 -1.83
C GLY A 220 -1.20 17.17 -2.81
N ASP A 221 -1.35 15.91 -2.41
CA ASP A 221 -2.00 14.86 -3.21
C ASP A 221 -3.54 14.85 -3.10
N PHE A 222 -4.12 15.67 -2.22
CA PHE A 222 -5.56 15.72 -1.97
C PHE A 222 -6.23 16.75 -2.88
N HIS A 223 -7.25 16.32 -3.60
CA HIS A 223 -8.12 17.22 -4.34
C HIS A 223 -9.50 17.25 -3.67
N VAL A 224 -9.90 18.44 -3.21
CA VAL A 224 -11.12 18.66 -2.44
C VAL A 224 -12.16 19.38 -3.29
N PHE A 225 -13.35 18.81 -3.44
CA PHE A 225 -14.55 19.50 -3.91
C PHE A 225 -15.40 19.87 -2.70
N TYR A 226 -15.65 21.16 -2.51
CA TYR A 226 -16.28 21.70 -1.30
C TYR A 226 -17.26 22.84 -1.63
N ALA A 227 -17.95 23.34 -0.61
CA ALA A 227 -18.96 24.39 -0.71
C ALA A 227 -20.05 24.04 -1.74
N LEU A 228 -20.44 22.77 -1.78
CA LEU A 228 -21.52 22.31 -2.65
C LEU A 228 -22.81 23.02 -2.25
N SER A 229 -23.48 23.65 -3.23
CA SER A 229 -24.76 24.35 -3.05
C SER A 229 -25.91 23.46 -2.52
N ARG A 230 -25.78 22.14 -2.68
CA ARG A 230 -26.62 21.12 -2.02
C ARG A 230 -25.80 19.86 -1.77
N LYS A 231 -26.26 19.02 -0.84
CA LYS A 231 -25.72 17.66 -0.72
C LYS A 231 -25.92 16.89 -2.02
N VAL A 232 -24.85 16.21 -2.45
CA VAL A 232 -24.86 15.26 -3.55
C VAL A 232 -24.22 13.97 -3.04
N ILE A 233 -24.89 12.84 -3.18
CA ILE A 233 -24.34 11.53 -2.81
C ILE A 233 -23.60 10.90 -4.00
N PRO A 234 -22.59 10.02 -3.80
CA PRO A 234 -21.81 9.45 -4.89
C PRO A 234 -22.65 8.75 -5.96
N GLU A 235 -23.78 8.15 -5.58
CA GLU A 235 -24.71 7.47 -6.47
C GLU A 235 -25.35 8.42 -7.49
N GLU A 236 -25.60 9.69 -7.13
CA GLU A 236 -26.08 10.72 -8.08
C GLU A 236 -25.04 11.04 -9.15
N LEU A 237 -23.76 10.79 -8.88
CA LEU A 237 -22.64 10.95 -9.82
C LEU A 237 -22.32 9.63 -10.57
N GLY A 238 -23.11 8.58 -10.35
CA GLY A 238 -22.84 7.24 -10.85
C GLY A 238 -21.57 6.62 -10.27
N LEU A 239 -21.17 7.02 -9.06
CA LEU A 239 -20.05 6.48 -8.30
C LEU A 239 -20.57 5.59 -7.16
N GLY A 240 -19.70 4.76 -6.57
CA GLY A 240 -20.07 3.93 -5.41
C GLY A 240 -21.05 2.78 -5.71
N VAL A 241 -21.34 2.52 -6.99
CA VAL A 241 -22.13 1.36 -7.42
C VAL A 241 -21.23 0.13 -7.41
N GLU A 242 -21.70 -0.95 -6.77
CA GLU A 242 -20.97 -2.21 -6.68
C GLU A 242 -20.73 -2.78 -8.09
N CYS A 243 -19.46 -2.90 -8.49
CA CYS A 243 -19.11 -3.44 -9.80
C CYS A 243 -18.71 -4.91 -9.67
N CYS A 244 -19.51 -5.77 -10.30
CA CYS A 244 -19.36 -7.21 -10.53
C CYS A 244 -19.48 -8.13 -9.29
N PRO A 245 -20.11 -9.31 -9.44
CA PRO A 245 -20.05 -10.36 -8.42
C PRO A 245 -18.61 -10.84 -8.19
N PRO A 246 -18.29 -11.36 -6.99
CA PRO A 246 -16.94 -11.74 -6.57
C PRO A 246 -16.29 -12.82 -7.43
#